data_AF-A0A970JGF2-F1
#
_entry.id   AF-A0A970JGF2-F1
#
_cell.length_a   1.000
_cell.length_b   1.000
_cell.length_c   1.000
_cell.angle_alpha   90.00
_cell.angle_beta   90.00
_cell.angle_gamma   90.00
#
_symmetry.space_group_name_H-M   'P 1'
#
loop_
_entity.id
_entity.type
_entity.pdbx_description
1 polymer ?
#
loop_
_entity_poly.entity_id
_entity_poly.type
_entity_poly.pdbx_seq_one_letter_code
_entity_poly.pdbx_strand_id
1 'polypeptide(L)'
;MAAIPVRLKHTSYEVRIGVGVRHDITSLTAPYDKAVIITDENVNRLYGELFDFPKIVTASGEQAKTWENAKWILAEMAALGLTRRSVVLALGGGVVGDVAGFCAAIYMRGIPYIQIPTTLLAQVDSAVGGKTAVDLPGGKNLVGAFHQPTMVVVDPTFLATLSRRELVCGLGEVVKYAVIAEPWFVETLKARAAAICKEPHTALEDIIIRCCAVKARLVEEDELDRGARKQLNAGHTIAHALESATGFVALSHGEAVLVGLAAEARLAHRLGLLSQEDLAQIEEACRLVGMPSVPVGVSLQQFMEALTRDKKNTAAGISFMLPRRLGEVAEVFLTPDEVEQLLPALLPLKDRTAAPGRELGELRERINHCDAVIAQAFRQRLQLIDEVAQYKRRHALPIYDPKRETEILGKFTGETHALFREILRISRGRQSRALFPFNIALIGFMGVGKSTVGPLLADALGREFIDLDRELERRWGMSISQMFAEVGEAEFRRRERELLQEVCRHEAFVIACGGGAVLEPANLAALKATSKLVLLTAPLDTIVERIGHMGDRPLLGSDPYAAAAQLMAQRAPLYQRAADLTVATEHRTPEEVCSLIMAQLAARANQSQD
;
A
#
# COMPACT_ATOMS: atom_id res chain seq x y z
N MET A 1 40.08 -7.55 6.08
CA MET A 1 39.14 -8.64 5.77
C MET A 1 39.23 -9.67 6.89
N ALA A 2 38.14 -9.92 7.59
CA ALA A 2 38.00 -10.95 8.61
C ALA A 2 37.24 -12.16 8.05
N ALA A 3 37.54 -13.36 8.54
CA ALA A 3 36.81 -14.58 8.22
C ALA A 3 36.43 -15.27 9.53
N ILE A 4 35.13 -15.45 9.75
CA ILE A 4 34.57 -16.08 10.95
C ILE A 4 34.04 -17.45 10.54
N PRO A 5 34.64 -18.56 11.00
CA PRO A 5 34.11 -19.89 10.74
C PRO A 5 32.82 -20.10 11.53
N VAL A 6 31.86 -20.80 10.92
CA VAL A 6 30.67 -21.37 11.58
C VAL A 6 30.72 -22.87 11.39
N ARG A 7 30.94 -23.62 12.47
CA ARG A 7 31.17 -25.07 12.50
C ARG A 7 29.99 -25.77 13.14
N LEU A 8 29.14 -26.36 12.31
CA LEU A 8 27.96 -27.09 12.73
C LEU A 8 28.24 -28.59 12.68
N LYS A 9 27.34 -29.39 13.26
CA LYS A 9 27.51 -30.84 13.37
C LYS A 9 27.71 -31.53 12.02
N HIS A 10 27.06 -31.03 10.97
CA HIS A 10 27.01 -31.66 9.65
C HIS A 10 27.47 -30.77 8.50
N THR A 11 27.77 -29.50 8.76
CA THR A 11 28.17 -28.53 7.74
C THR A 11 29.05 -27.45 8.35
N SER A 12 29.76 -26.71 7.52
CA SER A 12 30.50 -25.53 7.95
C SER A 12 30.54 -24.51 6.83
N TYR A 13 30.51 -23.23 7.20
CA TYR A 13 30.66 -22.13 6.26
C TYR A 13 31.46 -20.99 6.89
N GLU A 14 31.84 -20.01 6.08
CA GLU A 14 32.53 -18.81 6.52
C GLU A 14 31.63 -17.58 6.41
N VAL A 15 31.76 -16.67 7.37
CA VAL A 15 31.31 -15.28 7.25
C VAL A 15 32.53 -14.44 6.91
N ARG A 16 32.60 -13.94 5.66
CA ARG A 16 33.68 -13.08 5.17
C ARG A 16 33.27 -11.63 5.27
N ILE A 17 34.04 -10.84 6.01
CA ILE A 17 33.69 -9.47 6.36
C ILE A 17 34.82 -8.53 5.95
N GLY A 18 34.49 -7.48 5.21
CA GLY A 18 35.43 -6.40 4.96
C GLY A 18 35.02 -5.50 3.82
N VAL A 19 35.56 -4.28 3.83
CA VAL A 19 35.37 -3.32 2.74
C VAL A 19 35.82 -3.93 1.41
N GLY A 20 34.92 -3.99 0.43
CA GLY A 20 35.23 -4.48 -0.91
C GLY A 20 35.18 -6.01 -1.06
N VAL A 21 34.85 -6.78 -0.01
CA VAL A 21 34.80 -8.26 -0.10
C VAL A 21 33.78 -8.76 -1.14
N ARG A 22 32.80 -7.91 -1.53
CA ARG A 22 31.86 -8.23 -2.62
C ARG A 22 32.56 -8.47 -3.97
N HIS A 23 33.75 -7.92 -4.19
CA HIS A 23 34.50 -8.11 -5.44
C HIS A 23 34.96 -9.56 -5.64
N ASP A 24 35.02 -10.35 -4.57
CA ASP A 24 35.43 -11.76 -4.66
C ASP A 24 34.29 -12.66 -5.15
N ILE A 25 33.05 -12.17 -5.28
CA ILE A 25 31.86 -13.00 -5.54
C ILE A 25 31.97 -13.86 -6.80
N THR A 26 32.62 -13.36 -7.85
CA THR A 26 32.87 -14.12 -9.08
C THR A 26 33.78 -15.32 -8.84
N SER A 27 34.83 -15.16 -8.04
CA SER A 27 35.72 -16.27 -7.67
C SER A 27 35.01 -17.27 -6.74
N LEU A 28 34.18 -16.76 -5.84
CA LEU A 28 33.42 -17.53 -4.86
C LEU A 28 32.31 -18.38 -5.49
N THR A 29 31.85 -18.00 -6.68
CA THR A 29 30.82 -18.73 -7.43
C THR A 29 31.36 -19.69 -8.46
N ALA A 30 32.67 -19.68 -8.73
CA ALA A 30 33.34 -20.54 -9.71
C ALA A 30 33.14 -22.06 -9.52
N PRO A 31 32.96 -22.60 -8.28
CA PRO A 31 32.69 -24.03 -8.10
C PRO A 31 31.29 -24.49 -8.56
N TYR A 32 30.37 -23.57 -8.82
CA TYR A 32 28.99 -23.87 -9.19
C TYR A 32 28.78 -23.79 -10.70
N ASP A 33 27.78 -24.52 -11.22
CA ASP A 33 27.53 -24.55 -12.67
C ASP A 33 26.78 -23.31 -13.19
N LYS A 34 25.92 -22.72 -12.34
CA LYS A 34 25.18 -21.48 -12.57
C LYS A 34 25.04 -20.71 -11.27
N ALA A 35 24.98 -19.39 -11.38
CA ALA A 35 24.64 -18.49 -10.28
C ALA A 35 23.47 -17.59 -10.69
N VAL A 36 22.54 -17.34 -9.77
CA VAL A 36 21.45 -16.37 -9.95
C VAL A 36 21.35 -15.47 -8.73
N ILE A 37 21.11 -14.19 -8.94
CA ILE A 37 20.82 -13.25 -7.85
C ILE A 37 19.32 -13.21 -7.61
N ILE A 38 18.93 -13.30 -6.34
CA ILE A 38 17.60 -12.91 -5.88
C ILE A 38 17.77 -11.63 -5.07
N THR A 39 17.05 -10.59 -5.45
CA THR A 39 17.14 -9.23 -4.86
C THR A 39 15.79 -8.53 -4.92
N ASP A 40 15.60 -7.50 -4.10
CA ASP A 40 14.48 -6.57 -4.29
C ASP A 40 14.79 -5.46 -5.30
N GLU A 41 13.75 -4.77 -5.75
CA GLU A 41 13.79 -3.68 -6.72
C GLU A 41 14.69 -2.49 -6.31
N ASN A 42 14.78 -2.18 -5.01
CA ASN A 42 15.56 -1.03 -4.52
C ASN A 42 17.04 -1.37 -4.49
N VAL A 43 17.37 -2.55 -3.96
CA VAL A 43 18.73 -3.09 -3.94
C VAL A 43 19.22 -3.33 -5.37
N ASN A 44 18.37 -3.84 -6.27
CA ASN A 44 18.72 -4.02 -7.68
C ASN A 44 19.04 -2.69 -8.36
N ARG A 45 18.24 -1.64 -8.11
CA ARG A 45 18.49 -0.30 -8.67
C ARG A 45 19.83 0.28 -8.22
N LEU A 46 20.24 0.03 -6.98
CA LEU A 46 21.48 0.58 -6.41
C LEU A 46 22.71 -0.25 -6.76
N TYR A 47 22.59 -1.56 -6.73
CA TYR A 47 23.73 -2.48 -6.69
C TYR A 47 23.68 -3.57 -7.75
N GLY A 48 22.58 -3.71 -8.49
CA GLY A 48 22.41 -4.78 -9.47
C GLY A 48 23.50 -4.77 -10.55
N GLU A 49 23.92 -3.59 -11.00
CA GLU A 49 24.99 -3.45 -12.01
C GLU A 49 26.38 -3.84 -11.50
N LEU A 50 26.58 -3.93 -10.18
CA LEU A 50 27.85 -4.39 -9.61
C LEU A 50 28.07 -5.90 -9.79
N PHE A 51 27.03 -6.64 -10.19
CA PHE A 51 27.06 -8.09 -10.28
C PHE A 51 26.62 -8.57 -11.66
N ASP A 52 27.51 -9.24 -12.39
CA ASP A 52 27.26 -9.79 -13.72
C ASP A 52 26.66 -11.21 -13.65
N PHE A 53 25.49 -11.33 -13.04
CA PHE A 53 24.70 -12.56 -12.99
C PHE A 53 23.24 -12.29 -13.40
N PRO A 54 22.52 -13.31 -13.91
CA PRO A 54 21.07 -13.26 -14.05
C PRO A 54 20.39 -12.92 -12.73
N LYS A 55 19.28 -12.17 -12.79
CA LYS A 55 18.62 -11.62 -11.60
C LYS A 55 17.13 -11.92 -11.61
N ILE A 56 16.62 -12.35 -10.45
CA ILE A 56 15.20 -12.42 -10.13
C ILE A 56 14.93 -11.26 -9.17
N VAL A 57 14.17 -10.28 -9.64
CA VAL A 57 13.92 -9.02 -8.91
C VAL A 57 12.50 -9.02 -8.38
N THR A 58 12.35 -9.06 -7.05
CA THR A 58 11.05 -9.03 -6.35
C THR A 58 10.70 -7.61 -5.88
N ALA A 59 9.44 -7.41 -5.48
CA ALA A 59 9.05 -6.24 -4.69
C ALA A 59 9.85 -6.15 -3.38
N SER A 60 10.03 -4.92 -2.89
CA SER A 60 10.74 -4.63 -1.63
C SER A 60 9.84 -4.75 -0.40
N GLY A 61 10.44 -4.91 0.79
CA GLY A 61 9.76 -4.88 2.10
C GLY A 61 9.12 -6.19 2.55
N GLU A 62 8.65 -6.24 3.80
CA GLU A 62 8.09 -7.44 4.45
C GLU A 62 6.89 -8.03 3.69
N GLN A 63 6.12 -7.20 2.98
CA GLN A 63 5.00 -7.63 2.14
C GLN A 63 5.40 -8.57 0.98
N ALA A 64 6.69 -8.60 0.62
CA ALA A 64 7.22 -9.54 -0.37
C ALA A 64 7.60 -10.90 0.25
N LYS A 65 7.57 -11.01 1.58
CA LYS A 65 7.93 -12.22 2.32
C LYS A 65 6.76 -13.20 2.39
N THR A 66 6.22 -13.61 1.24
CA THR A 66 5.02 -14.44 1.16
C THR A 66 5.27 -15.75 0.43
N TRP A 67 4.40 -16.73 0.67
CA TRP A 67 4.42 -18.00 -0.06
C TRP A 67 4.21 -17.79 -1.57
N GLU A 68 3.34 -16.86 -1.97
CA GLU A 68 3.07 -16.53 -3.36
C GLU A 68 4.32 -16.03 -4.06
N ASN A 69 5.08 -15.15 -3.40
CA ASN A 69 6.33 -14.63 -3.94
C ASN A 69 7.40 -15.73 -4.04
N ALA A 70 7.55 -16.55 -3.00
CA ALA A 70 8.47 -17.70 -3.05
C ALA A 70 8.11 -18.67 -4.18
N LYS A 71 6.82 -18.94 -4.40
CA LYS A 71 6.35 -19.79 -5.51
C LYS A 71 6.72 -19.19 -6.88
N TRP A 72 6.58 -17.88 -7.04
CA TRP A 72 6.99 -17.19 -8.27
C TRP A 72 8.51 -17.28 -8.47
N ILE A 73 9.30 -16.98 -7.44
CA ILE A 73 10.78 -17.09 -7.48
C ILE A 73 11.21 -18.51 -7.89
N LEU A 74 10.60 -19.55 -7.33
CA LEU A 74 10.91 -20.94 -7.69
C LEU A 74 10.62 -21.25 -9.17
N ALA A 75 9.57 -20.64 -9.74
CA ALA A 75 9.24 -20.77 -11.15
C ALA A 75 10.28 -20.07 -12.04
N GLU A 76 10.72 -18.86 -11.66
CA GLU A 76 11.80 -18.14 -12.35
C GLU A 76 13.13 -18.90 -12.28
N MET A 77 13.48 -19.46 -11.12
CA MET A 77 14.65 -20.33 -10.96
C MET A 77 14.60 -21.54 -11.92
N ALA A 78 13.42 -22.16 -12.09
CA ALA A 78 13.21 -23.24 -13.04
C ALA A 78 13.31 -22.77 -14.50
N ALA A 79 12.77 -21.59 -14.83
CA ALA A 79 12.84 -21.01 -16.17
C ALA A 79 14.28 -20.68 -16.60
N LEU A 80 15.13 -20.23 -15.66
CA LEU A 80 16.57 -20.03 -15.87
C LEU A 80 17.37 -21.35 -15.94
N GLY A 81 16.69 -22.48 -15.72
CA GLY A 81 17.27 -23.82 -15.80
C GLY A 81 18.31 -24.07 -14.72
N LEU A 82 18.08 -23.61 -13.49
CA LEU A 82 18.93 -23.95 -12.35
C LEU A 82 18.96 -25.47 -12.12
N THR A 83 20.10 -25.98 -11.68
CA THR A 83 20.33 -27.40 -11.38
C THR A 83 20.65 -27.58 -9.90
N ARG A 84 20.85 -28.83 -9.45
CA ARG A 84 21.30 -29.13 -8.08
C ARG A 84 22.70 -28.61 -7.76
N ARG A 85 23.49 -28.24 -8.77
CA ARG A 85 24.84 -27.68 -8.61
C ARG A 85 24.88 -26.16 -8.75
N SER A 86 23.73 -25.52 -8.96
CA SER A 86 23.62 -24.07 -9.08
C SER A 86 23.58 -23.41 -7.70
N VAL A 87 23.95 -22.13 -7.64
CA VAL A 87 23.96 -21.34 -6.42
C VAL A 87 23.03 -20.13 -6.50
N VAL A 88 22.30 -19.88 -5.42
CA VAL A 88 21.51 -18.66 -5.23
C VAL A 88 22.34 -17.62 -4.49
N LEU A 89 22.37 -16.39 -5.01
CA LEU A 89 22.98 -15.24 -4.35
C LEU A 89 21.87 -14.35 -3.79
N ALA A 90 21.70 -14.36 -2.46
CA ALA A 90 20.70 -13.53 -1.77
C ALA A 90 21.28 -12.14 -1.53
N LEU A 91 21.01 -11.19 -2.43
CA LEU A 91 21.51 -9.82 -2.36
C LEU A 91 20.41 -8.90 -1.79
N GLY A 92 20.51 -8.54 -0.51
CA GLY A 92 19.50 -7.69 0.13
C GLY A 92 19.54 -7.68 1.65
N GLY A 93 18.49 -7.15 2.26
CA GLY A 93 18.28 -7.22 3.71
C GLY A 93 17.72 -8.57 4.17
N GLY A 94 17.25 -8.63 5.42
CA GLY A 94 16.73 -9.87 6.03
C GLY A 94 15.57 -10.50 5.28
N VAL A 95 14.68 -9.71 4.67
CA VAL A 95 13.57 -10.21 3.85
C VAL A 95 14.07 -11.01 2.65
N VAL A 96 14.99 -10.43 1.86
CA VAL A 96 15.56 -11.11 0.70
C VAL A 96 16.33 -12.34 1.16
N GLY A 97 17.12 -12.23 2.23
CA GLY A 97 17.87 -13.34 2.81
C GLY A 97 16.97 -14.52 3.19
N ASP A 98 15.83 -14.26 3.83
CA ASP A 98 14.88 -15.29 4.25
C ASP A 98 14.18 -15.93 3.06
N VAL A 99 13.66 -15.13 2.12
CA VAL A 99 12.91 -15.64 0.96
C VAL A 99 13.83 -16.41 0.01
N ALA A 100 15.00 -15.86 -0.32
CA ALA A 100 15.97 -16.50 -1.20
C ALA A 100 16.54 -17.78 -0.56
N GLY A 101 16.87 -17.74 0.73
CA GLY A 101 17.31 -18.91 1.49
C GLY A 101 16.24 -19.99 1.55
N PHE A 102 14.97 -19.62 1.75
CA PHE A 102 13.86 -20.56 1.79
C PHE A 102 13.62 -21.20 0.42
N CYS A 103 13.67 -20.42 -0.65
CA CYS A 103 13.59 -20.94 -2.01
C CYS A 103 14.74 -21.91 -2.29
N ALA A 104 15.97 -21.57 -1.91
CA ALA A 104 17.13 -22.46 -2.04
C ALA A 104 16.98 -23.75 -1.22
N ALA A 105 16.37 -23.69 -0.04
CA ALA A 105 16.14 -24.84 0.83
C ALA A 105 15.20 -25.88 0.20
N ILE A 106 14.16 -25.43 -0.52
CA ILE A 106 13.11 -26.32 -1.06
C ILE A 106 13.28 -26.62 -2.54
N TYR A 107 13.97 -25.77 -3.30
CA TYR A 107 14.23 -26.01 -4.72
C TYR A 107 15.10 -27.24 -4.91
N MET A 108 14.63 -28.21 -5.70
CA MET A 108 15.26 -29.53 -5.89
C MET A 108 15.64 -30.26 -4.58
N ARG A 109 14.93 -29.99 -3.49
CA ARG A 109 15.20 -30.48 -2.12
C ARG A 109 16.50 -29.96 -1.49
N GLY A 110 16.92 -28.76 -1.88
CA GLY A 110 18.07 -28.07 -1.32
C GLY A 110 19.14 -27.85 -2.38
N ILE A 111 19.46 -26.58 -2.62
CA ILE A 111 20.63 -26.16 -3.40
C ILE A 111 21.48 -25.17 -2.59
N PRO A 112 22.77 -25.00 -2.95
CA PRO A 112 23.64 -23.98 -2.38
C PRO A 112 23.06 -22.56 -2.47
N TYR A 113 23.31 -21.77 -1.44
CA TYR A 113 23.11 -20.32 -1.51
C TYR A 113 24.18 -19.54 -0.73
N ILE A 114 24.37 -18.27 -1.08
CA ILE A 114 25.29 -17.33 -0.45
C ILE A 114 24.49 -16.09 -0.04
N GLN A 115 24.66 -15.65 1.21
CA GLN A 115 24.07 -14.40 1.71
C GLN A 115 24.99 -13.22 1.38
N ILE A 116 24.44 -12.15 0.83
CA ILE A 116 25.13 -10.87 0.58
C ILE A 116 24.31 -9.75 1.24
N PRO A 117 24.41 -9.62 2.58
CA PRO A 117 23.57 -8.70 3.35
C PRO A 117 23.88 -7.22 3.07
N THR A 118 22.85 -6.45 2.71
CA THR A 118 22.96 -5.02 2.37
C THR A 118 22.42 -4.09 3.45
N THR A 119 21.75 -4.61 4.49
CA THR A 119 21.29 -3.84 5.66
C THR A 119 22.10 -4.16 6.90
N LEU A 120 22.29 -3.19 7.80
CA LEU A 120 23.03 -3.43 9.04
C LEU A 120 22.43 -4.58 9.85
N LEU A 121 21.09 -4.64 9.96
CA LEU A 121 20.38 -5.75 10.62
C LEU A 121 20.77 -7.11 10.03
N ALA A 122 20.83 -7.23 8.71
CA ALA A 122 21.20 -8.48 8.07
C ALA A 122 22.69 -8.79 8.27
N GLN A 123 23.55 -7.78 8.24
CA GLN A 123 24.99 -7.94 8.44
C GLN A 123 25.36 -8.40 9.85
N VAL A 124 24.65 -7.92 10.88
CA VAL A 124 24.96 -8.26 12.30
C VAL A 124 24.13 -9.42 12.83
N ASP A 125 22.98 -9.70 12.22
CA ASP A 125 22.04 -10.66 12.75
C ASP A 125 21.50 -11.60 11.66
N SER A 126 20.52 -11.21 10.85
CA SER A 126 19.67 -12.20 10.14
C SER A 126 20.39 -13.06 9.10
N ALA A 127 21.52 -12.63 8.53
CA ALA A 127 22.25 -13.43 7.53
C ALA A 127 22.97 -14.66 8.11
N VAL A 128 23.21 -14.70 9.43
CA VAL A 128 23.94 -15.79 10.09
C VAL A 128 22.98 -16.71 10.84
N GLY A 129 23.13 -18.02 10.61
CA GLY A 129 22.46 -19.07 11.37
C GLY A 129 21.23 -19.72 10.73
N GLY A 130 21.06 -19.55 9.41
CA GLY A 130 20.32 -20.48 8.55
C GLY A 130 18.80 -20.54 8.74
N LYS A 131 18.20 -19.63 9.50
CA LYS A 131 16.74 -19.52 9.57
C LYS A 131 16.25 -18.86 8.29
N THR A 132 15.39 -19.55 7.55
CA THR A 132 14.80 -19.04 6.31
C THR A 132 13.30 -19.27 6.37
N ALA A 133 12.49 -18.29 5.97
CA ALA A 133 11.05 -18.39 6.12
C ALA A 133 10.28 -17.41 5.22
N VAL A 134 8.99 -17.71 5.06
CA VAL A 134 7.97 -16.82 4.53
C VAL A 134 6.83 -16.65 5.53
N ASP A 135 6.12 -15.55 5.41
CA ASP A 135 4.95 -15.22 6.20
C ASP A 135 3.70 -15.84 5.59
N LEU A 136 2.73 -16.14 6.46
CA LEU A 136 1.38 -16.52 6.07
C LEU A 136 0.38 -15.48 6.62
N PRO A 137 -0.88 -15.44 6.15
CA PRO A 137 -1.90 -14.56 6.72
C PRO A 137 -2.08 -14.73 8.25
N GLY A 138 -1.74 -15.91 8.79
CA GLY A 138 -1.79 -16.19 10.22
C GLY A 138 -0.60 -15.67 11.04
N GLY A 139 0.44 -15.10 10.42
CA GLY A 139 1.60 -14.56 11.13
C GLY A 139 2.93 -14.67 10.37
N LYS A 140 3.96 -14.04 10.95
CA LYS A 140 5.31 -13.99 10.40
C LYS A 140 6.09 -15.30 10.58
N ASN A 141 6.98 -15.61 9.64
CA ASN A 141 7.93 -16.72 9.69
C ASN A 141 7.30 -18.09 9.96
N LEU A 142 6.03 -18.29 9.60
CA LEU A 142 5.28 -19.49 9.95
C LEU A 142 5.66 -20.72 9.12
N VAL A 143 6.14 -20.51 7.90
CA VAL A 143 6.60 -21.57 6.99
C VAL A 143 8.05 -21.29 6.67
N GLY A 144 8.93 -22.23 6.99
CA GLY A 144 10.37 -22.02 6.82
C GLY A 144 11.17 -23.30 6.94
N ALA A 145 12.49 -23.15 6.79
CA ALA A 145 13.46 -24.21 6.93
C ALA A 145 14.73 -23.68 7.62
N PHE A 146 15.37 -24.54 8.42
CA PHE A 146 16.77 -24.35 8.77
C PHE A 146 17.62 -24.83 7.60
N HIS A 147 18.15 -23.89 6.81
CA HIS A 147 19.01 -24.15 5.66
C HIS A 147 20.22 -23.23 5.76
N GLN A 148 21.40 -23.81 5.96
CA GLN A 148 22.62 -23.03 6.19
C GLN A 148 23.17 -22.51 4.85
N PRO A 149 23.63 -21.25 4.79
CA PRO A 149 24.32 -20.77 3.61
C PRO A 149 25.65 -21.49 3.44
N THR A 150 26.14 -21.55 2.21
CA THR A 150 27.51 -21.99 1.94
C THR A 150 28.55 -20.95 2.31
N MET A 151 28.13 -19.67 2.39
CA MET A 151 28.94 -18.54 2.81
C MET A 151 28.07 -17.31 3.07
N VAL A 152 28.55 -16.40 3.91
CA VAL A 152 27.99 -15.06 4.10
C VAL A 152 29.06 -14.03 3.73
N VAL A 153 28.75 -13.11 2.83
CA VAL A 153 29.68 -12.09 2.30
C VAL A 153 29.21 -10.71 2.76
N VAL A 154 29.84 -10.20 3.82
CA VAL A 154 29.46 -8.96 4.49
C VAL A 154 30.38 -7.82 4.04
N ASP A 155 29.88 -6.97 3.15
CA ASP A 155 30.57 -5.75 2.74
C ASP A 155 29.93 -4.53 3.41
N PRO A 156 30.60 -3.89 4.40
CA PRO A 156 30.05 -2.73 5.10
C PRO A 156 29.76 -1.54 4.17
N THR A 157 30.34 -1.48 2.97
CA THR A 157 30.10 -0.36 2.03
C THR A 157 28.65 -0.22 1.60
N PHE A 158 27.84 -1.29 1.66
CA PHE A 158 26.39 -1.21 1.43
C PHE A 158 25.67 -0.29 2.43
N LEU A 159 26.23 -0.09 3.62
CA LEU A 159 25.64 0.79 4.64
C LEU A 159 25.65 2.26 4.22
N ALA A 160 26.48 2.66 3.25
CA ALA A 160 26.61 4.04 2.80
C ALA A 160 25.33 4.61 2.15
N THR A 161 24.44 3.75 1.63
CA THR A 161 23.17 4.18 1.01
C THR A 161 21.95 3.91 1.88
N LEU A 162 22.11 3.36 3.09
CA LEU A 162 20.98 3.08 3.96
C LEU A 162 20.34 4.38 4.46
N SER A 163 19.01 4.37 4.53
CA SER A 163 18.31 5.44 5.22
C SER A 163 18.67 5.44 6.71
N ARG A 164 18.55 6.59 7.36
CA ARG A 164 18.75 6.69 8.81
C ARG A 164 17.89 5.69 9.58
N ARG A 165 16.63 5.49 9.15
CA ARG A 165 15.70 4.56 9.81
C ARG A 165 16.18 3.10 9.70
N GLU A 166 16.66 2.69 8.54
CA GLU A 166 17.23 1.34 8.34
C GLU A 166 18.54 1.14 9.13
N LEU A 167 19.35 2.20 9.27
CA LEU A 167 20.53 2.16 10.12
C LEU A 167 20.15 1.96 11.60
N VAL A 168 19.16 2.72 12.09
CA VAL A 168 18.61 2.55 13.46
C VAL A 168 18.04 1.15 13.65
N CYS A 169 17.34 0.61 12.65
CA CYS A 169 16.82 -0.76 12.66
C CYS A 169 17.94 -1.80 12.92
N GLY A 170 19.09 -1.66 12.26
CA GLY A 170 20.24 -2.53 12.55
C GLY A 170 20.95 -2.23 13.88
N LEU A 171 20.99 -0.97 14.30
CA LEU A 171 21.59 -0.59 15.58
C LEU A 171 20.82 -1.14 16.79
N GLY A 172 19.52 -1.40 16.66
CA GLY A 172 18.75 -2.12 17.67
C GLY A 172 19.36 -3.49 18.00
N GLU A 173 19.73 -4.25 16.97
CA GLU A 173 20.42 -5.54 17.15
C GLU A 173 21.84 -5.38 17.69
N VAL A 174 22.56 -4.31 17.31
CA VAL A 174 23.89 -4.02 17.87
C VAL A 174 23.80 -3.74 19.37
N VAL A 175 22.81 -2.95 19.82
CA VAL A 175 22.59 -2.69 21.25
C VAL A 175 22.20 -3.97 21.98
N LYS A 176 21.40 -4.86 21.36
CA LYS A 176 21.14 -6.19 21.90
C LYS A 176 22.44 -6.96 22.16
N TYR A 177 23.38 -6.97 21.21
CA TYR A 177 24.69 -7.60 21.42
C TYR A 177 25.48 -6.99 22.58
N ALA A 178 25.35 -5.67 22.82
CA ALA A 178 25.92 -5.04 24.00
C ALA A 178 25.34 -5.60 25.31
N VAL A 179 24.03 -5.84 25.33
CA VAL A 179 23.31 -6.38 26.49
C VAL A 179 23.65 -7.85 26.73
N ILE A 180 23.78 -8.67 25.69
CA ILE A 180 23.91 -10.13 25.85
C ILE A 180 25.35 -10.65 25.87
N ALA A 181 26.33 -9.91 25.33
CA ALA A 181 27.70 -10.43 25.20
C ALA A 181 28.84 -9.39 25.19
N GLU A 182 28.61 -8.18 24.66
CA GLU A 182 29.68 -7.24 24.29
C GLU A 182 29.51 -5.88 25.01
N PRO A 183 29.67 -5.81 26.34
CA PRO A 183 29.33 -4.64 27.15
C PRO A 183 30.04 -3.34 26.70
N TRP A 184 31.25 -3.43 26.15
CA TRP A 184 32.01 -2.27 25.65
C TRP A 184 31.43 -1.61 24.40
N PHE A 185 30.43 -2.23 23.75
CA PHE A 185 29.72 -1.59 22.64
C PHE A 185 29.02 -0.31 23.08
N VAL A 186 28.55 -0.20 24.33
CA VAL A 186 27.91 1.02 24.84
C VAL A 186 28.84 2.22 24.69
N GLU A 187 30.06 2.11 25.21
CA GLU A 187 31.06 3.18 25.13
C GLU A 187 31.57 3.40 23.70
N THR A 188 31.67 2.33 22.91
CA THR A 188 32.08 2.43 21.50
C THR A 188 31.05 3.19 20.67
N LEU A 189 29.75 2.89 20.84
CA LEU A 189 28.65 3.58 20.17
C LEU A 189 28.64 5.06 20.56
N LYS A 190 28.85 5.38 21.85
CA LYS A 190 28.96 6.77 22.34
C LYS A 190 30.09 7.52 21.65
N ALA A 191 31.30 6.94 21.67
CA ALA A 191 32.49 7.57 21.10
C ALA A 191 32.37 7.78 19.58
N ARG A 192 31.62 6.91 18.88
CA ARG A 192 31.51 6.90 17.42
C ARG A 192 30.17 7.41 16.88
N ALA A 193 29.26 7.93 17.71
CA ALA A 193 27.90 8.30 17.30
C ALA A 193 27.87 9.20 16.05
N ALA A 194 28.73 10.22 16.01
CA ALA A 194 28.84 11.12 14.86
C ALA A 194 29.38 10.42 13.59
N ALA A 195 30.39 9.55 13.75
CA ALA A 195 30.98 8.79 12.65
C ALA A 195 30.00 7.75 12.09
N ILE A 196 29.23 7.08 12.94
CA ILE A 196 28.19 6.11 12.53
C ILE A 196 27.15 6.79 11.63
N CYS A 197 26.78 8.04 11.91
CA CYS A 197 25.81 8.76 11.08
C CYS A 197 26.38 9.19 9.73
N LYS A 198 27.70 9.45 9.66
CA LYS A 198 28.35 10.08 8.50
C LYS A 198 29.01 9.06 7.57
N GLU A 199 29.65 8.05 8.15
CA GLU A 199 30.45 7.02 7.49
C GLU A 199 30.22 5.66 8.18
N PRO A 200 28.97 5.12 8.14
CA PRO A 200 28.63 3.90 8.87
C PRO A 200 29.49 2.68 8.47
N HIS A 201 29.90 2.62 7.20
CA HIS A 201 30.68 1.52 6.64
C HIS A 201 32.07 1.36 7.27
N THR A 202 32.72 2.45 7.70
CA THR A 202 34.00 2.39 8.45
C THR A 202 33.78 2.33 9.94
N ALA A 203 32.81 3.09 10.46
CA ALA A 203 32.58 3.23 11.89
C ALA A 203 32.08 1.94 12.58
N LEU A 204 31.45 1.03 11.82
CA LEU A 204 30.80 -0.18 12.31
C LEU A 204 31.52 -1.49 11.95
N GLU A 205 32.62 -1.47 11.19
CA GLU A 205 33.23 -2.71 10.67
C GLU A 205 33.64 -3.70 11.77
N ASP A 206 34.34 -3.23 12.82
CA ASP A 206 34.72 -4.04 13.98
C ASP A 206 33.52 -4.51 14.80
N ILE A 207 32.49 -3.67 14.94
CA ILE A 207 31.22 -4.02 15.60
C ILE A 207 30.53 -5.16 14.83
N ILE A 208 30.45 -5.08 13.50
CA ILE A 208 29.85 -6.11 12.65
C ILE A 208 30.60 -7.44 12.80
N ILE A 209 31.94 -7.41 12.80
CA ILE A 209 32.78 -8.60 13.02
C ILE A 209 32.45 -9.25 14.36
N ARG A 210 32.36 -8.46 15.44
CA ARG A 210 32.07 -8.96 16.77
C ARG A 210 30.64 -9.51 16.90
N CYS A 211 29.63 -8.83 16.35
CA CYS A 211 28.26 -9.34 16.29
C CYS A 211 28.20 -10.70 15.58
N CYS A 212 28.82 -10.81 14.39
CA CYS A 212 28.89 -12.06 13.65
C CYS A 212 29.59 -13.17 14.45
N ALA A 213 30.66 -12.85 15.18
CA ALA A 213 31.40 -13.83 15.99
C ALA A 213 30.56 -14.34 17.18
N VAL A 214 29.81 -13.46 17.85
CA VAL A 214 28.87 -13.85 18.91
C VAL A 214 27.75 -14.72 18.33
N LYS A 215 27.15 -14.30 17.21
CA LYS A 215 26.07 -15.06 16.57
C LYS A 215 26.55 -16.42 16.08
N ALA A 216 27.73 -16.49 15.46
CA ALA A 216 28.36 -17.75 15.05
C ALA A 216 28.47 -18.72 16.22
N ARG A 217 29.06 -18.29 17.35
CA ARG A 217 29.20 -19.13 18.55
C ARG A 217 27.86 -19.66 19.05
N LEU A 218 26.84 -18.80 19.15
CA LEU A 218 25.51 -19.21 19.61
C LEU A 218 24.82 -20.19 18.65
N VAL A 219 25.07 -20.07 17.33
CA VAL A 219 24.56 -21.01 16.33
C VAL A 219 25.31 -22.34 16.38
N GLU A 220 26.63 -22.32 16.62
CA GLU A 220 27.43 -23.54 16.81
C GLU A 220 26.99 -24.33 18.06
N GLU A 221 26.68 -23.62 19.14
CA GLU A 221 26.16 -24.21 20.38
C GLU A 221 24.72 -24.73 20.22
N ASP A 222 23.87 -24.02 19.45
CA ASP A 222 22.45 -24.32 19.31
C ASP A 222 21.89 -23.94 17.93
N GLU A 223 22.14 -24.81 16.95
CA GLU A 223 21.75 -24.61 15.56
C GLU A 223 20.23 -24.42 15.40
N LEU A 224 19.45 -25.26 16.09
CA LEU A 224 17.99 -25.37 15.94
C LEU A 224 17.19 -24.44 16.86
N ASP A 225 17.87 -23.55 17.60
CA ASP A 225 17.26 -22.56 18.49
C ASP A 225 16.35 -23.17 19.56
N ARG A 226 16.85 -24.17 20.29
CA ARG A 226 16.10 -24.87 21.36
C ARG A 226 16.64 -24.63 22.77
N GLY A 227 17.76 -23.93 22.90
CA GLY A 227 18.52 -23.74 24.13
C GLY A 227 19.27 -22.41 24.16
N ALA A 228 20.61 -22.45 24.04
CA ALA A 228 21.49 -21.30 24.27
C ALA A 228 21.17 -20.09 23.37
N ARG A 229 20.66 -20.32 22.15
CA ARG A 229 20.33 -19.28 21.18
C ARG A 229 19.12 -18.43 21.59
N LYS A 230 18.34 -18.87 22.59
CA LYS A 230 17.28 -18.08 23.21
C LYS A 230 17.74 -16.71 23.70
N GLN A 231 19.00 -16.56 24.10
CA GLN A 231 19.58 -15.29 24.54
C GLN A 231 19.47 -14.18 23.48
N LEU A 232 19.43 -14.54 22.18
CA LEU A 232 19.19 -13.59 21.09
C LEU A 232 17.79 -12.96 21.11
N ASN A 233 16.89 -13.43 21.98
CA ASN A 233 15.56 -12.86 22.18
C ASN A 233 15.51 -11.80 23.29
N ALA A 234 16.64 -11.35 23.84
CA ALA A 234 16.65 -10.19 24.74
C ALA A 234 15.99 -8.98 24.05
N GLY A 235 15.05 -8.35 24.74
CA GLY A 235 14.21 -7.26 24.21
C GLY A 235 13.08 -7.71 23.27
N HIS A 236 13.09 -8.94 22.77
CA HIS A 236 12.17 -9.38 21.72
C HIS A 236 10.77 -9.71 22.25
N THR A 237 10.65 -10.10 23.53
CA THR A 237 9.35 -10.44 24.12
C THR A 237 8.46 -9.19 24.14
N ILE A 238 9.00 -8.05 24.55
CA ILE A 238 8.29 -6.76 24.47
C ILE A 238 8.23 -6.23 23.03
N ALA A 239 9.30 -6.35 22.24
CA ALA A 239 9.32 -5.84 20.87
C ALA A 239 8.25 -6.47 19.98
N HIS A 240 8.13 -7.81 19.98
CA HIS A 240 7.14 -8.51 19.17
C HIS A 240 5.71 -8.16 19.59
N ALA A 241 5.47 -7.97 20.89
CA ALA A 241 4.18 -7.51 21.38
C ALA A 241 3.86 -6.09 20.89
N LEU A 242 4.84 -5.18 20.85
CA LEU A 242 4.67 -3.83 20.29
C LEU A 242 4.41 -3.89 18.78
N GLU A 243 5.19 -4.67 18.04
CA GLU A 243 5.03 -4.84 16.60
C GLU A 243 3.63 -5.39 16.28
N SER A 244 3.19 -6.44 16.97
CA SER A 244 1.87 -7.02 16.77
C SER A 244 0.74 -6.07 17.20
N ALA A 245 0.87 -5.37 18.34
CA ALA A 245 -0.16 -4.45 18.83
C ALA A 245 -0.31 -3.21 17.95
N THR A 246 0.73 -2.85 17.19
CA THR A 246 0.74 -1.71 16.26
C THR A 246 0.53 -2.12 14.80
N GLY A 247 0.24 -3.41 14.54
CA GLY A 247 0.01 -3.91 13.19
C GLY A 247 1.24 -3.85 12.28
N PHE A 248 2.45 -3.90 12.84
CA PHE A 248 3.74 -3.90 12.13
C PHE A 248 4.04 -2.66 11.27
N VAL A 249 3.32 -1.54 11.48
CA VAL A 249 3.48 -0.32 10.68
C VAL A 249 4.11 0.85 11.44
N ALA A 250 3.97 0.89 12.77
CA ALA A 250 4.40 2.04 13.56
C ALA A 250 5.92 2.05 13.80
N LEU A 251 6.49 0.89 14.12
CA LEU A 251 7.91 0.71 14.42
C LEU A 251 8.52 -0.28 13.42
N SER A 252 9.76 -0.02 13.00
CA SER A 252 10.61 -1.05 12.42
C SER A 252 11.02 -2.06 13.50
N HIS A 253 11.52 -3.22 13.09
CA HIS A 253 11.90 -4.28 14.01
C HIS A 253 12.93 -3.79 15.05
N GLY A 254 14.03 -3.19 14.61
CA GLY A 254 15.05 -2.68 15.54
C GLY A 254 14.58 -1.53 16.43
N GLU A 255 13.67 -0.67 15.94
CA GLU A 255 13.01 0.35 16.77
C GLU A 255 12.21 -0.30 17.90
N ALA A 256 11.47 -1.37 17.62
CA ALA A 256 10.75 -2.14 18.63
C ALA A 256 11.71 -2.87 19.59
N VAL A 257 12.80 -3.45 19.09
CA VAL A 257 13.85 -4.09 19.91
C VAL A 257 14.48 -3.09 20.87
N LEU A 258 14.78 -1.85 20.45
CA LEU A 258 15.33 -0.82 21.34
C LEU A 258 14.39 -0.50 22.51
N VAL A 259 13.10 -0.30 22.22
CA VAL A 259 12.07 -0.08 23.24
C VAL A 259 11.94 -1.30 24.14
N GLY A 260 11.96 -2.50 23.56
CA GLY A 260 11.91 -3.76 24.28
C GLY A 260 13.09 -3.98 25.22
N LEU A 261 14.32 -3.71 24.77
CA LEU A 261 15.53 -3.79 25.60
C LEU A 261 15.45 -2.83 26.80
N ALA A 262 15.03 -1.58 26.58
CA ALA A 262 14.88 -0.62 27.67
C ALA A 262 13.81 -1.06 28.68
N ALA A 263 12.67 -1.56 28.20
CA ALA A 263 11.59 -2.03 29.07
C ALA A 263 11.93 -3.33 29.82
N GLU A 264 12.61 -4.29 29.17
CA GLU A 264 13.09 -5.51 29.80
C GLU A 264 14.22 -5.22 30.81
N ALA A 265 15.07 -4.22 30.57
CA ALA A 265 16.06 -3.75 31.55
C ALA A 265 15.38 -3.13 32.79
N ARG A 266 14.35 -2.29 32.61
CA ARG A 266 13.55 -1.77 33.74
C ARG A 266 12.89 -2.88 34.54
N LEU A 267 12.39 -3.91 33.85
CA LEU A 267 11.80 -5.09 34.47
C LEU A 267 12.83 -5.85 35.30
N ALA A 268 14.01 -6.12 34.73
CA ALA A 268 15.11 -6.78 35.43
C ALA A 268 15.54 -6.00 36.69
N HIS A 269 15.64 -4.68 36.59
CA HIS A 269 15.97 -3.82 37.74
C HIS A 269 14.89 -3.89 38.84
N ARG A 270 13.61 -3.82 38.47
CA ARG A 270 12.49 -3.94 39.42
C ARG A 270 12.44 -5.29 40.12
N LEU A 271 12.86 -6.35 39.45
CA LEU A 271 13.00 -7.69 40.03
C LEU A 271 14.28 -7.87 40.86
N GLY A 272 15.10 -6.82 41.02
CA GLY A 272 16.36 -6.87 41.76
C GLY A 272 17.48 -7.63 41.05
N LEU A 273 17.34 -7.86 39.74
CA LEU A 273 18.28 -8.66 38.94
C LEU A 273 19.36 -7.81 38.26
N LEU A 274 19.10 -6.51 38.09
CA LEU A 274 19.97 -5.57 37.37
C LEU A 274 20.29 -4.35 38.24
N SER A 275 21.56 -3.91 38.22
CA SER A 275 21.99 -2.70 38.93
C SER A 275 21.38 -1.42 38.31
N GLN A 276 21.24 -0.35 39.11
CA GLN A 276 20.80 0.95 38.59
C GLN A 276 21.80 1.53 37.57
N GLU A 277 23.09 1.20 37.72
CA GLU A 277 24.15 1.63 36.81
C GLU A 277 24.03 0.95 35.44
N ASP A 278 23.88 -0.37 35.40
CA ASP A 278 23.67 -1.11 34.15
C ASP A 278 22.37 -0.70 33.46
N LEU A 279 21.29 -0.48 34.23
CA LEU A 279 20.03 0.04 33.69
C LEU A 279 20.25 1.37 32.96
N ALA A 280 20.93 2.32 33.60
CA ALA A 280 21.20 3.63 33.02
C ALA A 280 22.03 3.53 31.74
N GLN A 281 23.03 2.64 31.72
CA GLN A 281 23.86 2.41 30.52
C GLN A 281 23.07 1.80 29.36
N ILE A 282 22.18 0.82 29.62
CA ILE A 282 21.33 0.22 28.58
C ILE A 282 20.37 1.27 28.01
N GLU A 283 19.68 2.04 28.85
CA GLU A 283 18.76 3.08 28.39
C GLU A 283 19.47 4.19 27.63
N GLU A 284 20.69 4.55 28.05
CA GLU A 284 21.53 5.51 27.34
C GLU A 284 21.95 4.98 25.97
N ALA A 285 22.39 3.73 25.88
CA ALA A 285 22.74 3.09 24.60
C ALA A 285 21.55 3.09 23.65
N CYS A 286 20.36 2.71 24.13
CA CYS A 286 19.14 2.75 23.32
C CYS A 286 18.82 4.17 22.82
N ARG A 287 18.84 5.18 23.71
CA ARG A 287 18.58 6.58 23.32
C ARG A 287 19.59 7.11 22.32
N LEU A 288 20.87 6.80 22.51
CA LEU A 288 21.95 7.27 21.67
C LEU A 288 21.78 6.84 20.21
N VAL A 289 21.39 5.58 19.98
CA VAL A 289 21.20 5.05 18.62
C VAL A 289 19.85 5.40 18.02
N GLY A 290 19.01 6.16 18.73
CA GLY A 290 17.74 6.68 18.20
C GLY A 290 16.50 5.87 18.57
N MET A 291 16.46 5.25 19.77
CA MET A 291 15.24 4.64 20.30
C MET A 291 14.05 5.61 20.21
N PRO A 292 12.93 5.22 19.56
CA PRO A 292 11.76 6.07 19.44
C PRO A 292 10.90 6.04 20.71
N SER A 293 9.96 6.97 20.80
CA SER A 293 8.88 6.90 21.78
C SER A 293 7.93 5.73 21.45
N VAL A 294 7.32 5.16 22.49
CA VAL A 294 6.25 4.15 22.32
C VAL A 294 5.08 4.78 21.54
N PRO A 295 4.56 4.13 20.48
CA PRO A 295 3.43 4.65 19.72
C PRO A 295 2.19 4.92 20.58
N VAL A 296 1.56 6.08 20.38
CA VAL A 296 0.33 6.47 21.08
C VAL A 296 -0.82 5.56 20.64
N GLY A 297 -1.59 5.04 21.59
CA GLY A 297 -2.82 4.28 21.31
C GLY A 297 -2.73 2.78 21.55
N VAL A 298 -1.57 2.23 21.91
CA VAL A 298 -1.45 0.84 22.39
C VAL A 298 -2.02 0.77 23.81
N SER A 299 -3.17 0.12 23.97
CA SER A 299 -3.75 -0.14 25.30
C SER A 299 -3.03 -1.31 25.99
N LEU A 300 -3.04 -1.29 27.33
CA LEU A 300 -2.56 -2.41 28.15
C LEU A 300 -3.15 -3.75 27.70
N GLN A 301 -4.47 -3.79 27.47
CA GLN A 301 -5.19 -4.99 27.03
C GLN A 301 -4.68 -5.51 25.68
N GLN A 302 -4.58 -4.66 24.66
CA GLN A 302 -4.09 -5.06 23.33
C GLN A 302 -2.66 -5.59 23.39
N PHE A 303 -1.83 -4.98 24.24
CA PHE A 303 -0.46 -5.40 24.43
C PHE A 303 -0.37 -6.77 25.13
N MET A 304 -1.17 -7.00 26.17
CA MET A 304 -1.26 -8.29 26.86
C MET A 304 -1.79 -9.40 25.95
N GLU A 305 -2.78 -9.11 25.10
CA GLU A 305 -3.27 -10.03 24.08
C GLU A 305 -2.19 -10.39 23.05
N ALA A 306 -1.35 -9.42 22.65
CA ALA A 306 -0.24 -9.67 21.76
C ALA A 306 0.86 -10.51 22.41
N LEU A 307 1.20 -10.22 23.67
CA LEU A 307 2.19 -10.97 24.45
C LEU A 307 1.77 -12.42 24.64
N THR A 308 0.54 -12.67 25.04
CA THR A 308 0.05 -14.04 25.33
C THR A 308 -0.11 -14.91 24.09
N ARG A 309 -0.19 -14.31 22.89
CA ARG A 309 -0.24 -15.04 21.61
C ARG A 309 1.14 -15.49 21.10
N ASP A 310 2.24 -14.99 21.65
CA ASP A 310 3.56 -15.46 21.25
C ASP A 310 3.71 -16.95 21.58
N LYS A 311 4.11 -17.75 20.57
CA LYS A 311 4.21 -19.21 20.63
C LYS A 311 5.18 -19.72 21.69
N LYS A 312 6.07 -18.85 22.20
CA LYS A 312 7.00 -19.17 23.29
C LYS A 312 6.32 -19.22 24.65
N ASN A 313 5.12 -18.66 24.76
CA ASN A 313 4.39 -18.53 26.02
C ASN A 313 3.39 -19.67 26.19
N THR A 314 3.25 -20.11 27.43
CA THR A 314 2.25 -21.12 27.81
C THR A 314 1.28 -20.51 28.81
N ALA A 315 0.16 -21.18 29.07
CA ALA A 315 -0.75 -20.78 30.14
C ALA A 315 -0.06 -20.69 31.52
N ALA A 316 1.13 -21.30 31.68
CA ALA A 316 1.90 -21.31 32.91
C ALA A 316 2.90 -20.15 33.06
N GLY A 317 3.21 -19.39 32.00
CA GLY A 317 4.16 -18.29 32.10
C GLY A 317 4.68 -17.76 30.76
N ILE A 318 5.13 -16.51 30.80
CA ILE A 318 5.76 -15.76 29.72
C ILE A 318 7.28 -15.76 29.96
N SER A 319 8.03 -16.14 28.92
CA SER A 319 9.49 -16.23 28.99
C SER A 319 10.16 -14.92 28.58
N PHE A 320 11.00 -14.37 29.45
CA PHE A 320 11.82 -13.19 29.18
C PHE A 320 13.31 -13.52 29.26
N MET A 321 14.12 -12.91 28.40
CA MET A 321 15.58 -12.95 28.50
C MET A 321 16.07 -11.65 29.13
N LEU A 322 16.07 -11.61 30.47
CA LEU A 322 16.35 -10.39 31.23
C LEU A 322 17.84 -10.21 31.51
N PRO A 323 18.39 -8.98 31.38
CA PRO A 323 19.77 -8.70 31.74
C PRO A 323 20.03 -8.86 33.24
N ARG A 324 21.17 -9.47 33.60
CA ARG A 324 21.69 -9.55 34.97
C ARG A 324 22.76 -8.49 35.24
N ARG A 325 23.52 -8.18 34.20
CA ARG A 325 24.52 -7.12 34.08
C ARG A 325 24.76 -6.92 32.59
N LEU A 326 25.45 -5.86 32.18
CA LEU A 326 25.86 -5.75 30.78
C LEU A 326 26.71 -6.96 30.35
N GLY A 327 26.39 -7.53 29.18
CA GLY A 327 27.03 -8.71 28.63
C GLY A 327 26.53 -10.05 29.21
N GLU A 328 25.45 -10.07 29.99
CA GLU A 328 24.88 -11.29 30.56
C GLU A 328 23.36 -11.21 30.74
N VAL A 329 22.64 -12.19 30.19
CA VAL A 329 21.17 -12.34 30.33
C VAL A 329 20.81 -13.69 30.93
N ALA A 330 19.63 -13.78 31.56
CA ALA A 330 19.06 -15.01 32.08
C ALA A 330 17.59 -15.15 31.70
N GLU A 331 17.14 -16.39 31.50
CA GLU A 331 15.71 -16.68 31.28
C GLU A 331 14.95 -16.50 32.60
N VAL A 332 13.86 -15.73 32.55
CA VAL A 332 12.97 -15.47 33.69
C VAL A 332 11.54 -15.70 33.22
N PHE A 333 10.80 -16.50 33.99
CA PHE A 333 9.39 -16.76 33.75
C PHE A 333 8.54 -15.88 34.65
N LEU A 334 7.59 -15.18 34.06
CA LEU A 334 6.59 -14.38 34.78
C LEU A 334 5.21 -14.83 34.36
N THR A 335 4.29 -14.91 35.31
CA THR A 335 2.87 -15.13 35.01
C THR A 335 2.27 -13.93 34.27
N PRO A 336 1.22 -14.12 33.46
CA PRO A 336 0.54 -13.00 32.80
C PRO A 336 0.12 -11.90 33.78
N ASP A 337 -0.35 -12.26 34.97
CA ASP A 337 -0.77 -11.31 36.01
C ASP A 337 0.41 -10.48 36.55
N GLU A 338 1.57 -11.09 36.78
CA GLU A 338 2.78 -10.36 37.18
C GLU A 338 3.23 -9.39 36.10
N VAL A 339 3.19 -9.81 34.84
CA VAL A 339 3.52 -8.93 33.71
C VAL A 339 2.54 -7.76 33.64
N GLU A 340 1.24 -8.01 33.70
CA GLU A 340 0.21 -6.98 33.64
C GLU A 340 0.38 -5.92 34.74
N GLN A 341 0.71 -6.34 35.97
CA GLN A 341 0.94 -5.44 37.10
C GLN A 341 2.20 -4.58 36.94
N LEU A 342 3.26 -5.13 36.35
CA LEU A 342 4.54 -4.43 36.20
C LEU A 342 4.58 -3.52 34.99
N LEU A 343 3.84 -3.86 33.93
CA LEU A 343 3.94 -3.25 32.61
C LEU A 343 3.72 -1.73 32.56
N PRO A 344 2.75 -1.13 33.30
CA PRO A 344 2.56 0.32 33.31
C PRO A 344 3.79 1.11 33.78
N ALA A 345 4.69 0.48 34.55
CA ALA A 345 5.94 1.08 34.97
C ALA A 345 7.11 0.85 33.99
N LEU A 346 6.97 -0.10 33.06
CA LEU A 346 7.99 -0.43 32.06
C LEU A 346 7.82 0.40 30.79
N LEU A 347 6.57 0.64 30.40
CA LEU A 347 6.17 1.35 29.19
C LEU A 347 5.06 2.34 29.55
N PRO A 348 5.01 3.54 28.92
CA PRO A 348 3.93 4.51 29.12
C PRO A 348 2.63 4.05 28.42
N LEU A 349 2.13 2.87 28.75
CA LEU A 349 0.86 2.33 28.26
C LEU A 349 -0.28 2.96 29.06
N LYS A 350 -1.35 3.40 28.38
CA LYS A 350 -2.50 4.01 29.06
C LYS A 350 -3.41 2.92 29.62
N ASP A 351 -3.67 3.00 30.93
CA ASP A 351 -4.66 2.17 31.62
C ASP A 351 -6.08 2.67 31.29
N ARG A 352 -7.02 1.75 31.06
CA ARG A 352 -8.39 2.08 30.62
C ARG A 352 -9.25 2.69 31.74
N THR A 353 -8.73 2.81 32.96
CA THR A 353 -9.51 2.94 34.20
C THR A 353 -9.46 4.32 34.89
N ALA A 354 -8.76 5.33 34.36
CA ALA A 354 -8.68 6.64 35.01
C ALA A 354 -9.58 7.74 34.36
N ALA A 355 -10.79 7.86 34.94
CA ALA A 355 -11.68 9.03 35.07
C ALA A 355 -12.34 9.72 33.84
N PRO A 356 -13.62 10.15 33.96
CA PRO A 356 -14.42 10.71 32.88
C PRO A 356 -14.09 12.18 32.65
N GLY A 357 -13.40 12.46 31.56
CA GLY A 357 -13.07 13.80 31.11
C GLY A 357 -11.80 13.78 30.28
N ARG A 358 -11.89 13.42 29.00
CA ARG A 358 -10.83 13.76 28.05
C ARG A 358 -11.39 14.41 26.80
N GLU A 359 -10.92 15.64 26.61
CA GLU A 359 -11.27 16.63 25.61
C GLU A 359 -10.83 16.16 24.23
N LEU A 360 -11.77 16.19 23.27
CA LEU A 360 -11.70 16.26 21.81
C LEU A 360 -10.35 16.02 21.07
N GLY A 361 -9.21 16.53 21.55
CA GLY A 361 -7.88 16.33 20.96
C GLY A 361 -7.48 14.85 20.83
N GLU A 362 -7.71 14.03 21.85
CA GLU A 362 -7.36 12.61 21.79
C GLU A 362 -8.26 11.81 20.82
N LEU A 363 -9.53 12.20 20.71
CA LEU A 363 -10.44 11.61 19.72
C LEU A 363 -9.99 11.99 18.31
N ARG A 364 -9.52 13.23 18.11
CA ARG A 364 -8.98 13.69 16.82
C ARG A 364 -7.71 12.96 16.42
N GLU A 365 -6.79 12.70 17.36
CA GLU A 365 -5.58 11.93 17.05
C GLU A 365 -5.89 10.48 16.63
N ARG A 366 -6.86 9.85 17.28
CA ARG A 366 -7.33 8.51 16.89
C ARG A 366 -8.01 8.51 15.53
N ILE A 367 -8.80 9.54 15.24
CA ILE A 367 -9.38 9.75 13.90
C ILE A 367 -8.25 9.92 12.88
N ASN A 368 -7.24 10.75 13.14
CA ASN A 368 -6.11 10.95 12.23
C ASN A 368 -5.36 9.64 11.92
N HIS A 369 -5.21 8.76 12.91
CA HIS A 369 -4.60 7.44 12.68
C HIS A 369 -5.48 6.56 11.78
N CYS A 370 -6.78 6.47 12.07
CA CYS A 370 -7.74 5.79 11.20
C CYS A 370 -7.71 6.36 9.78
N ASP A 371 -7.67 7.69 9.64
CA ASP A 371 -7.62 8.39 8.37
C ASP A 371 -6.34 8.06 7.58
N ALA A 372 -5.20 7.90 8.26
CA ALA A 372 -3.95 7.49 7.63
C ALA A 372 -4.05 6.07 7.03
N VAL A 373 -4.65 5.13 7.78
CA VAL A 373 -4.89 3.76 7.31
C VAL A 373 -5.89 3.75 6.15
N ILE A 374 -6.99 4.49 6.27
CA ILE A 374 -7.99 4.66 5.21
C ILE A 374 -7.32 5.25 3.96
N ALA A 375 -6.49 6.29 4.10
CA ALA A 375 -5.79 6.93 2.99
C ALA A 375 -4.80 5.99 2.30
N GLN A 376 -4.09 5.14 3.04
CA GLN A 376 -3.20 4.14 2.46
C GLN A 376 -3.98 3.08 1.68
N ALA A 377 -4.99 2.47 2.29
CA ALA A 377 -5.83 1.46 1.65
C ALA A 377 -6.55 2.03 0.42
N PHE A 378 -7.04 3.28 0.51
CA PHE A 378 -7.68 3.96 -0.60
C PHE A 378 -6.71 4.27 -1.74
N ARG A 379 -5.47 4.70 -1.45
CA ARG A 379 -4.43 4.89 -2.48
C ARG A 379 -4.10 3.60 -3.22
N GLN A 380 -3.89 2.50 -2.49
CA GLN A 380 -3.64 1.19 -3.09
C GLN A 380 -4.83 0.75 -3.95
N ARG A 381 -6.05 0.92 -3.43
CA ARG A 381 -7.28 0.65 -4.19
C ARG A 381 -7.33 1.45 -5.50
N LEU A 382 -6.98 2.72 -5.47
CA LEU A 382 -7.01 3.59 -6.64
C LEU A 382 -5.94 3.22 -7.69
N GLN A 383 -4.77 2.75 -7.28
CA GLN A 383 -3.74 2.22 -8.20
C GLN A 383 -4.27 0.98 -8.94
N LEU A 384 -4.88 0.03 -8.21
CA LEU A 384 -5.53 -1.14 -8.82
C LEU A 384 -6.67 -0.75 -9.77
N ILE A 385 -7.39 0.33 -9.46
CA ILE A 385 -8.44 0.86 -10.35
C ILE A 385 -7.84 1.39 -11.67
N ASP A 386 -6.65 1.98 -11.67
CA ASP A 386 -5.97 2.39 -12.90
C ASP A 386 -5.55 1.18 -13.74
N GLU A 387 -5.05 0.11 -13.10
CA GLU A 387 -4.73 -1.15 -13.78
C GLU A 387 -5.98 -1.79 -14.40
N VAL A 388 -7.11 -1.80 -13.66
CA VAL A 388 -8.41 -2.26 -14.19
C VAL A 388 -8.86 -1.39 -15.36
N ALA A 389 -8.71 -0.07 -15.28
CA ALA A 389 -9.06 0.84 -16.37
C ALA A 389 -8.23 0.54 -17.64
N GLN A 390 -6.92 0.34 -17.49
CA GLN A 390 -6.04 -0.04 -18.59
C GLN A 390 -6.41 -1.40 -19.18
N TYR A 391 -6.71 -2.38 -18.33
CA TYR A 391 -7.14 -3.71 -18.76
C TYR A 391 -8.44 -3.65 -19.55
N LYS A 392 -9.47 -2.96 -19.02
CA LYS A 392 -10.76 -2.79 -19.69
C LYS A 392 -10.62 -2.07 -21.01
N ARG A 393 -9.75 -1.07 -21.10
CA ARG A 393 -9.43 -0.37 -22.35
C ARG A 393 -8.91 -1.34 -23.41
N ARG A 394 -7.86 -2.10 -23.08
CA ARG A 394 -7.23 -3.08 -24.00
C ARG A 394 -8.20 -4.16 -24.49
N HIS A 395 -9.22 -4.50 -23.70
CA HIS A 395 -10.14 -5.59 -23.99
C HIS A 395 -11.57 -5.11 -24.34
N ALA A 396 -11.78 -3.81 -24.56
CA ALA A 396 -13.09 -3.23 -24.88
C ALA A 396 -14.21 -3.61 -23.89
N LEU A 397 -13.89 -3.73 -22.59
CA LEU A 397 -14.84 -4.15 -21.55
C LEU A 397 -15.62 -2.95 -20.98
N PRO A 398 -16.88 -3.14 -20.52
CA PRO A 398 -17.69 -2.07 -19.96
C PRO A 398 -17.14 -1.53 -18.64
N ILE A 399 -17.34 -0.22 -18.43
CA ILE A 399 -16.94 0.46 -17.19
C ILE A 399 -17.81 -0.01 -16.03
N TYR A 400 -19.11 -0.01 -16.23
CA TYR A 400 -20.10 -0.33 -15.21
C TYR A 400 -20.57 -1.78 -15.32
N ASP A 401 -20.50 -2.51 -14.22
CA ASP A 401 -21.07 -3.85 -14.05
C ASP A 401 -22.00 -3.85 -12.82
N PRO A 402 -23.32 -3.74 -13.02
CA PRO A 402 -24.28 -3.64 -11.92
C PRO A 402 -24.35 -4.92 -11.08
N LYS A 403 -24.09 -6.10 -11.68
CA LYS A 403 -24.12 -7.37 -10.95
C LYS A 403 -22.94 -7.45 -9.99
N ARG A 404 -21.75 -7.08 -10.47
CA ARG A 404 -20.54 -7.05 -9.64
C ARG A 404 -20.65 -6.05 -8.50
N GLU A 405 -21.20 -4.86 -8.75
CA GLU A 405 -21.39 -3.89 -7.67
C GLU A 405 -22.40 -4.35 -6.62
N THR A 406 -23.48 -4.99 -7.05
CA THR A 406 -24.46 -5.56 -6.12
C THR A 406 -23.84 -6.65 -5.25
N GLU A 407 -22.99 -7.52 -5.84
CA GLU A 407 -22.23 -8.52 -5.09
C GLU A 407 -21.26 -7.88 -4.09
N ILE A 408 -20.59 -6.79 -4.45
CA ILE A 408 -19.67 -6.07 -3.55
C ILE A 408 -20.45 -5.41 -2.42
N LEU A 409 -21.52 -4.66 -2.75
CA LEU A 409 -22.34 -3.95 -1.78
C LEU A 409 -23.08 -4.90 -0.83
N GLY A 410 -23.44 -6.10 -1.30
CA GLY A 410 -24.03 -7.16 -0.47
C GLY A 410 -23.14 -7.65 0.67
N LYS A 411 -21.85 -7.33 0.65
CA LYS A 411 -20.89 -7.65 1.74
C LYS A 411 -20.94 -6.64 2.88
N PHE A 412 -21.65 -5.52 2.73
CA PHE A 412 -21.67 -4.41 3.68
C PHE A 412 -23.10 -4.02 4.09
N THR A 413 -23.28 -3.67 5.36
CA THR A 413 -24.56 -3.26 5.96
C THR A 413 -24.46 -1.89 6.61
N GLY A 414 -25.58 -1.18 6.77
CA GLY A 414 -25.64 0.10 7.51
C GLY A 414 -24.81 1.24 6.87
N GLU A 415 -24.15 2.05 7.68
CA GLU A 415 -23.34 3.21 7.24
C GLU A 415 -22.19 2.82 6.31
N THR A 416 -21.61 1.64 6.51
CA THR A 416 -20.52 1.12 5.67
C THR A 416 -21.01 0.83 4.26
N HIS A 417 -22.28 0.44 4.08
CA HIS A 417 -22.88 0.26 2.75
C HIS A 417 -22.94 1.58 1.97
N ALA A 418 -23.34 2.68 2.63
CA ALA A 418 -23.41 3.99 2.01
C ALA A 418 -22.00 4.50 1.64
N LEU A 419 -21.02 4.34 2.53
CA LEU A 419 -19.62 4.68 2.23
C LEU A 419 -19.08 3.90 1.02
N PHE A 420 -19.31 2.59 0.97
CA PHE A 420 -18.82 1.77 -0.14
C PHE A 420 -19.50 2.10 -1.47
N ARG A 421 -20.75 2.58 -1.45
CA ARG A 421 -21.41 3.11 -2.65
C ARG A 421 -20.66 4.32 -3.22
N GLU A 422 -20.24 5.25 -2.37
CA GLU A 422 -19.44 6.41 -2.79
C GLU A 422 -18.03 6.00 -3.27
N ILE A 423 -17.39 5.06 -2.57
CA ILE A 423 -16.10 4.50 -3.00
C ILE A 423 -16.21 3.87 -4.40
N LEU A 424 -17.30 3.15 -4.69
CA LEU A 424 -17.55 2.59 -6.01
C LEU A 424 -17.80 3.69 -7.05
N ARG A 425 -18.58 4.73 -6.72
CA ARG A 425 -18.76 5.90 -7.59
C ARG A 425 -17.42 6.56 -7.95
N ILE A 426 -16.55 6.81 -6.98
CA ILE A 426 -15.19 7.35 -7.22
C ILE A 426 -14.39 6.42 -8.13
N SER A 427 -14.47 5.10 -7.90
CA SER A 427 -13.78 4.09 -8.71
C SER A 427 -14.26 4.09 -10.17
N ARG A 428 -15.57 4.25 -10.41
CA ARG A 428 -16.14 4.41 -11.76
C ARG A 428 -15.68 5.71 -12.40
N GLY A 429 -15.71 6.82 -11.64
CA GLY A 429 -15.27 8.12 -12.10
C GLY A 429 -13.83 8.12 -12.61
N ARG A 430 -12.92 7.48 -11.86
CA ARG A 430 -11.51 7.35 -12.25
C ARG A 430 -11.34 6.50 -13.54
N GLN A 431 -12.00 5.34 -13.62
CA GLN A 431 -12.00 4.52 -14.84
C GLN A 431 -12.55 5.30 -16.03
N SER A 432 -13.68 5.98 -15.83
CA SER A 432 -14.36 6.77 -16.85
C SER A 432 -13.52 7.92 -17.39
N ARG A 433 -12.74 8.60 -16.54
CA ARG A 433 -11.81 9.65 -17.01
C ARG A 433 -10.63 9.08 -17.77
N ALA A 434 -10.09 7.95 -17.35
CA ALA A 434 -9.00 7.28 -18.05
C ALA A 434 -9.41 6.77 -19.44
N LEU A 435 -10.66 6.30 -19.57
CA LEU A 435 -11.22 5.79 -20.83
C LEU A 435 -11.77 6.91 -21.73
N PHE A 436 -12.43 7.91 -21.14
CA PHE A 436 -13.12 9.00 -21.83
C PHE A 436 -12.70 10.36 -21.25
N PRO A 437 -11.56 10.94 -21.68
CA PRO A 437 -11.00 12.17 -21.10
C PRO A 437 -11.71 13.45 -21.60
N PHE A 438 -13.02 13.39 -21.79
CA PHE A 438 -13.88 14.47 -22.28
C PHE A 438 -15.23 14.42 -21.57
N ASN A 439 -15.98 15.53 -21.59
CA ASN A 439 -17.36 15.57 -21.12
C ASN A 439 -18.30 14.81 -22.06
N ILE A 440 -19.48 14.43 -21.58
CA ILE A 440 -20.51 13.80 -22.41
C ILE A 440 -21.70 14.75 -22.48
N ALA A 441 -21.95 15.33 -23.65
CA ALA A 441 -23.05 16.26 -23.87
C ALA A 441 -24.23 15.53 -24.54
N LEU A 442 -25.32 15.38 -23.81
CA LEU A 442 -26.59 14.87 -24.35
C LEU A 442 -27.30 15.99 -25.10
N ILE A 443 -27.47 15.80 -26.41
CA ILE A 443 -28.13 16.75 -27.32
C ILE A 443 -29.37 16.12 -27.94
N GLY A 444 -30.23 16.94 -28.54
CA GLY A 444 -31.42 16.48 -29.25
C GLY A 444 -32.66 17.28 -28.85
N PHE A 445 -33.77 16.98 -29.52
CA PHE A 445 -35.02 17.69 -29.35
C PHE A 445 -35.57 17.56 -27.92
N MET A 446 -36.49 18.43 -27.50
CA MET A 446 -37.16 18.26 -26.20
C MET A 446 -37.97 16.95 -26.18
N GLY A 447 -38.17 16.34 -25.01
CA GLY A 447 -38.93 15.08 -24.88
C GLY A 447 -38.17 13.80 -25.26
N VAL A 448 -36.96 13.89 -25.82
CA VAL A 448 -36.15 12.70 -26.19
C VAL A 448 -35.54 11.96 -24.99
N GLY A 449 -35.62 12.50 -23.77
CA GLY A 449 -35.19 11.83 -22.53
C GLY A 449 -33.87 12.30 -21.92
N LYS A 450 -33.30 13.45 -22.34
CA LYS A 450 -32.01 13.97 -21.83
C LYS A 450 -31.96 14.10 -20.30
N SER A 451 -32.97 14.73 -19.69
CA SER A 451 -33.06 14.94 -18.25
C SER A 451 -33.33 13.66 -17.44
N THR A 452 -33.71 12.57 -18.11
CA THR A 452 -33.94 11.25 -17.50
C THR A 452 -32.71 10.36 -17.63
N VAL A 453 -32.10 10.32 -18.81
CA VAL A 453 -30.90 9.52 -19.11
C VAL A 453 -29.65 10.13 -18.46
N GLY A 454 -29.55 11.45 -18.43
CA GLY A 454 -28.38 12.18 -17.93
C GLY A 454 -27.94 11.80 -16.52
N PRO A 455 -28.82 11.86 -15.50
CA PRO A 455 -28.46 11.49 -14.13
C PRO A 455 -28.00 10.03 -14.01
N LEU A 456 -28.68 9.11 -14.70
CA LEU A 456 -28.36 7.69 -14.67
C LEU A 456 -27.01 7.40 -15.34
N LEU A 457 -26.75 8.04 -16.47
CA LEU A 457 -25.47 7.94 -17.17
C LEU A 457 -24.33 8.51 -16.33
N ALA A 458 -24.56 9.64 -15.64
CA ALA A 458 -23.59 10.25 -14.75
C ALA A 458 -23.25 9.32 -13.58
N ASP A 459 -24.25 8.74 -12.92
CA ASP A 459 -24.05 7.80 -11.82
C ASP A 459 -23.31 6.53 -12.27
N ALA A 460 -23.72 5.95 -13.41
CA ALA A 460 -23.06 4.78 -14.00
C ALA A 460 -21.59 5.05 -14.40
N LEU A 461 -21.25 6.30 -14.71
CA LEU A 461 -19.88 6.70 -15.04
C LEU A 461 -19.09 7.28 -13.86
N GLY A 462 -19.73 7.48 -12.70
CA GLY A 462 -19.12 8.17 -11.56
C GLY A 462 -18.76 9.62 -11.87
N ARG A 463 -19.63 10.32 -12.60
CA ARG A 463 -19.46 11.69 -13.09
C ARG A 463 -20.48 12.63 -12.47
N GLU A 464 -20.21 13.92 -12.56
CA GLU A 464 -21.19 14.94 -12.21
C GLU A 464 -22.21 15.13 -13.33
N PHE A 465 -23.44 15.46 -12.95
CA PHE A 465 -24.53 15.71 -13.89
C PHE A 465 -24.97 17.16 -13.81
N ILE A 466 -25.23 17.77 -14.97
CA ILE A 466 -25.88 19.07 -15.04
C ILE A 466 -26.91 19.10 -16.17
N ASP A 467 -28.08 19.64 -15.87
CA ASP A 467 -29.11 19.98 -16.84
C ASP A 467 -29.10 21.49 -17.01
N LEU A 468 -28.70 21.97 -18.19
CA LEU A 468 -28.52 23.40 -18.43
C LEU A 468 -29.83 24.17 -18.27
N ASP A 469 -30.97 23.59 -18.67
CA ASP A 469 -32.27 24.25 -18.57
C ASP A 469 -32.64 24.42 -17.09
N ARG A 470 -32.49 23.36 -16.27
CA ARG A 470 -32.77 23.44 -14.82
C ARG A 470 -31.83 24.38 -14.08
N GLU A 471 -30.55 24.42 -14.46
CA GLU A 471 -29.57 25.29 -13.82
C GLU A 471 -29.81 26.76 -14.17
N LEU A 472 -30.25 27.07 -15.39
CA LEU A 472 -30.74 28.42 -15.73
C LEU A 472 -31.94 28.80 -14.87
N GLU A 473 -32.96 27.93 -14.76
CA GLU A 473 -34.13 28.25 -13.93
C GLU A 473 -33.76 28.46 -12.45
N ARG A 474 -32.87 27.62 -11.91
CA ARG A 474 -32.41 27.71 -10.52
C ARG A 474 -31.63 29.00 -10.24
N ARG A 475 -30.69 29.39 -11.12
CA ARG A 475 -29.84 30.58 -10.92
C ARG A 475 -30.62 31.88 -11.01
N TRP A 476 -31.68 31.91 -11.82
CA TRP A 476 -32.44 33.11 -12.10
C TRP A 476 -33.81 33.16 -11.40
N GLY A 477 -34.22 32.09 -10.72
CA GLY A 477 -35.44 32.05 -9.91
C GLY A 477 -36.73 32.18 -10.73
N MET A 478 -36.68 31.89 -12.03
CA MET A 478 -37.80 31.98 -12.97
C MET A 478 -37.71 30.85 -13.99
N SER A 479 -38.85 30.38 -14.49
CA SER A 479 -38.90 29.35 -15.52
C SER A 479 -38.37 29.88 -16.86
N ILE A 480 -37.93 29.00 -17.75
CA ILE A 480 -37.53 29.42 -19.11
C ILE A 480 -38.68 30.15 -19.80
N SER A 481 -39.92 29.68 -19.63
CA SER A 481 -41.11 30.33 -20.19
C SER A 481 -41.27 31.78 -19.69
N GLN A 482 -41.03 32.03 -18.39
CA GLN A 482 -41.02 33.38 -17.82
C GLN A 482 -39.87 34.22 -18.35
N MET A 483 -38.65 33.65 -18.52
CA MET A 483 -37.52 34.38 -19.10
C MET A 483 -37.84 34.91 -20.51
N PHE A 484 -38.44 34.07 -21.36
CA PHE A 484 -38.84 34.49 -22.70
C PHE A 484 -39.90 35.60 -22.67
N ALA A 485 -40.84 35.56 -21.72
CA ALA A 485 -41.90 36.56 -21.59
C ALA A 485 -41.42 37.90 -20.99
N GLU A 486 -40.54 37.86 -19.99
CA GLU A 486 -40.16 39.04 -19.19
C GLU A 486 -38.88 39.72 -19.69
N VAL A 487 -37.84 38.94 -20.04
CA VAL A 487 -36.52 39.48 -20.44
C VAL A 487 -36.19 39.28 -21.92
N GLY A 488 -36.97 38.46 -22.62
CA GLY A 488 -36.87 38.23 -24.06
C GLY A 488 -35.81 37.20 -24.47
N GLU A 489 -35.92 36.70 -25.70
CA GLU A 489 -35.07 35.61 -26.21
C GLU A 489 -33.58 35.98 -26.27
N ALA A 490 -33.23 37.21 -26.65
CA ALA A 490 -31.83 37.62 -26.79
C ALA A 490 -31.05 37.51 -25.47
N GLU A 491 -31.67 37.93 -24.36
CA GLU A 491 -31.06 37.84 -23.03
C GLU A 491 -31.02 36.39 -22.53
N PHE A 492 -32.06 35.59 -22.79
CA PHE A 492 -32.05 34.15 -22.52
C PHE A 492 -30.88 33.46 -23.24
N ARG A 493 -30.68 33.73 -24.53
CA ARG A 493 -29.58 33.14 -25.34
C ARG A 493 -28.21 33.56 -24.83
N ARG A 494 -28.06 34.81 -24.37
CA ARG A 494 -26.82 35.29 -23.74
C ARG A 494 -26.51 34.50 -22.48
N ARG A 495 -27.48 34.31 -21.59
CA ARG A 495 -27.34 33.54 -20.35
C ARG A 495 -27.10 32.04 -20.60
N GLU A 496 -27.83 31.45 -21.55
CA GLU A 496 -27.62 30.07 -21.99
C GLU A 496 -26.17 29.85 -22.45
N ARG A 497 -25.62 30.80 -23.23
CA ARG A 497 -24.22 30.77 -23.69
C ARG A 497 -23.22 30.91 -22.54
N GLU A 498 -23.42 31.87 -21.64
CA GLU A 498 -22.54 32.10 -20.49
C GLU A 498 -22.47 30.85 -19.60
N LEU A 499 -23.62 30.26 -19.26
CA LEU A 499 -23.67 29.04 -18.47
C LEU A 499 -23.03 27.85 -19.20
N LEU A 500 -23.33 27.66 -20.49
CA LEU A 500 -22.74 26.57 -21.27
C LEU A 500 -21.21 26.67 -21.31
N GLN A 501 -20.67 27.87 -21.52
CA GLN A 501 -19.23 28.10 -21.53
C GLN A 501 -18.59 27.83 -20.16
N GLU A 502 -19.26 28.23 -19.07
CA GLU A 502 -18.82 27.91 -17.71
C GLU A 502 -18.77 26.40 -17.49
N VAL A 503 -19.84 25.69 -17.83
CA VAL A 503 -19.95 24.23 -17.66
C VAL A 503 -18.91 23.49 -18.50
N CYS A 504 -18.65 23.95 -19.73
CA CYS A 504 -17.63 23.35 -20.60
C CYS A 504 -16.21 23.45 -20.03
N ARG A 505 -15.93 24.37 -19.09
CA ARG A 505 -14.60 24.47 -18.43
C ARG A 505 -14.39 23.39 -17.38
N HIS A 506 -15.45 22.74 -16.90
CA HIS A 506 -15.34 21.63 -15.97
C HIS A 506 -15.05 20.33 -16.72
N GLU A 507 -14.37 19.41 -16.06
CA GLU A 507 -14.08 18.07 -16.59
C GLU A 507 -14.94 17.01 -15.93
N ALA A 508 -15.15 15.90 -16.63
CA ALA A 508 -15.88 14.72 -16.15
C ALA A 508 -17.36 14.98 -15.82
N PHE A 509 -18.03 15.80 -16.65
CA PHE A 509 -19.46 16.03 -16.58
C PHE A 509 -20.25 15.21 -17.62
N VAL A 510 -21.49 14.89 -17.28
CA VAL A 510 -22.58 14.59 -18.21
C VAL A 510 -23.49 15.82 -18.27
N ILE A 511 -23.62 16.40 -19.44
CA ILE A 511 -24.30 17.68 -19.67
C ILE A 511 -25.57 17.41 -20.47
N ALA A 512 -26.74 17.64 -19.92
CA ALA A 512 -27.98 17.69 -20.68
C ALA A 512 -28.17 19.12 -21.23
N CYS A 513 -28.05 19.26 -22.55
CA CYS A 513 -28.17 20.55 -23.22
C CYS A 513 -29.63 20.93 -23.48
N GLY A 514 -29.96 22.23 -23.44
CA GLY A 514 -31.24 22.74 -23.92
C GLY A 514 -31.44 22.45 -25.41
N GLY A 515 -32.69 22.34 -25.84
CA GLY A 515 -33.02 22.00 -27.24
C GLY A 515 -32.49 22.99 -28.28
N GLY A 516 -32.18 24.23 -27.87
CA GLY A 516 -31.59 25.25 -28.75
C GLY A 516 -30.06 25.35 -28.67
N ALA A 517 -29.41 24.70 -27.71
CA ALA A 517 -28.02 24.98 -27.34
C ALA A 517 -27.04 24.79 -28.51
N VAL A 518 -27.23 23.75 -29.34
CA VAL A 518 -26.32 23.43 -30.46
C VAL A 518 -26.64 24.17 -31.77
N LEU A 519 -27.67 25.02 -31.78
CA LEU A 519 -28.03 25.81 -32.96
C LEU A 519 -27.14 27.04 -33.12
N GLU A 520 -26.62 27.56 -32.00
CA GLU A 520 -25.66 28.66 -31.96
C GLU A 520 -24.24 28.15 -32.25
N PRO A 521 -23.55 28.64 -33.30
CA PRO A 521 -22.20 28.19 -33.64
C PRO A 521 -21.19 28.29 -32.50
N ALA A 522 -21.26 29.35 -31.68
CA ALA A 522 -20.36 29.55 -30.55
C ALA A 522 -20.54 28.47 -29.46
N ASN A 523 -21.78 28.08 -29.17
CA ASN A 523 -22.08 27.03 -28.19
C ASN A 523 -21.65 25.66 -28.71
N LEU A 524 -21.92 25.38 -29.98
CA LEU A 524 -21.49 24.12 -30.61
C LEU A 524 -19.97 23.99 -30.61
N ALA A 525 -19.23 25.06 -30.90
CA ALA A 525 -17.78 25.07 -30.86
C ALA A 525 -17.26 24.77 -29.44
N ALA A 526 -17.83 25.41 -28.40
CA ALA A 526 -17.46 25.16 -27.01
C ALA A 526 -17.73 23.71 -26.57
N LEU A 527 -18.89 23.15 -26.95
CA LEU A 527 -19.23 21.76 -26.66
C LEU A 527 -18.29 20.79 -27.38
N LYS A 528 -18.01 21.01 -28.67
CA LYS A 528 -17.11 20.14 -29.46
C LYS A 528 -15.67 20.15 -28.97
N ALA A 529 -15.21 21.28 -28.42
CA ALA A 529 -13.86 21.39 -27.88
C ALA A 529 -13.64 20.55 -26.60
N THR A 530 -14.71 20.28 -25.84
CA THR A 530 -14.60 19.72 -24.48
C THR A 530 -15.37 18.42 -24.28
N SER A 531 -16.28 18.11 -25.21
CA SER A 531 -17.28 17.05 -25.03
C SER A 531 -17.42 16.16 -26.26
N LYS A 532 -17.85 14.91 -26.03
CA LYS A 532 -18.50 14.09 -27.07
C LYS A 532 -20.00 14.31 -27.03
N LEU A 533 -20.57 14.64 -28.19
CA LEU A 533 -21.98 14.96 -28.33
C LEU A 533 -22.78 13.69 -28.67
N VAL A 534 -23.68 13.32 -27.78
CA VAL A 534 -24.57 12.16 -27.91
C VAL A 534 -25.97 12.65 -28.23
N LEU A 535 -26.41 12.41 -29.46
CA LEU A 535 -27.76 12.73 -29.91
C LEU A 535 -28.74 11.66 -29.48
N LEU A 536 -29.68 12.05 -28.62
CA LEU A 536 -30.85 11.25 -28.29
C LEU A 536 -31.99 11.54 -29.25
N THR A 537 -32.59 10.48 -29.80
CA THR A 537 -33.67 10.57 -30.79
C THR A 537 -34.89 9.77 -30.34
N ALA A 538 -36.07 10.23 -30.70
CA ALA A 538 -37.34 9.52 -30.57
C ALA A 538 -38.28 9.99 -31.71
N PRO A 539 -39.24 9.16 -32.14
CA PRO A 539 -40.25 9.60 -33.09
C PRO A 539 -41.11 10.73 -32.53
N LEU A 540 -41.73 11.48 -33.44
CA LEU A 540 -42.59 12.62 -33.09
C LEU A 540 -43.73 12.21 -32.16
N ASP A 541 -44.40 11.10 -32.43
CA ASP A 541 -45.52 10.62 -31.61
C ASP A 541 -45.08 10.34 -30.17
N THR A 542 -43.96 9.63 -29.99
CA THR A 542 -43.35 9.40 -28.67
C THR A 542 -42.95 10.70 -27.97
N ILE A 543 -42.42 11.68 -28.71
CA ILE A 543 -42.06 12.98 -28.16
C ILE A 543 -43.30 13.72 -27.67
N VAL A 544 -44.37 13.74 -28.47
CA VAL A 544 -45.63 14.41 -28.13
C VAL A 544 -46.29 13.74 -26.93
N GLU A 545 -46.31 12.40 -26.88
CA GLU A 545 -46.78 11.64 -25.71
C GLU A 545 -45.99 11.98 -24.44
N ARG A 546 -44.66 12.00 -24.52
CA ARG A 546 -43.76 12.33 -23.39
C ARG A 546 -43.88 13.79 -22.94
N ILE A 547 -44.27 14.68 -23.84
CA ILE A 547 -44.49 16.11 -23.58
C ILE A 547 -45.92 16.38 -23.07
N GLY A 548 -46.86 15.42 -23.22
CA GLY A 548 -48.31 15.59 -23.07
C GLY A 548 -48.80 16.44 -21.88
N HIS A 549 -49.85 17.26 -22.14
CA HIS A 549 -50.60 18.17 -21.25
C HIS A 549 -49.84 18.95 -20.15
N MET A 550 -48.51 19.07 -20.19
CA MET A 550 -47.80 19.99 -19.30
C MET A 550 -47.95 21.43 -19.83
N GLY A 551 -49.02 22.08 -19.39
CA GLY A 551 -49.28 23.50 -19.63
C GLY A 551 -48.17 24.37 -19.03
N ASP A 552 -47.25 24.82 -19.89
CA ASP A 552 -46.53 26.10 -19.83
C ASP A 552 -45.29 26.07 -20.76
N ARG A 553 -45.50 25.91 -22.07
CA ARG A 553 -44.43 26.05 -23.07
C ARG A 553 -44.82 27.00 -24.20
N PRO A 554 -44.25 28.21 -24.27
CA PRO A 554 -44.66 29.26 -25.23
C PRO A 554 -44.34 28.96 -26.71
N LEU A 555 -43.48 27.96 -27.00
CA LEU A 555 -43.04 27.63 -28.37
C LEU A 555 -43.97 26.71 -29.17
N LEU A 556 -44.98 26.08 -28.56
CA LEU A 556 -45.79 25.03 -29.20
C LEU A 556 -47.21 25.46 -29.57
N GLY A 557 -47.66 26.63 -29.14
CA GLY A 557 -48.94 27.22 -29.57
C GLY A 557 -50.18 26.33 -29.34
N SER A 558 -51.23 26.57 -30.12
CA SER A 558 -52.52 25.85 -30.03
C SER A 558 -52.54 24.48 -30.69
N ASP A 559 -51.56 24.16 -31.54
CA ASP A 559 -51.34 22.83 -32.12
C ASP A 559 -49.90 22.36 -31.85
N PRO A 560 -49.66 21.74 -30.67
CA PRO A 560 -48.35 21.28 -30.26
C PRO A 560 -47.76 20.22 -31.19
N TYR A 561 -48.59 19.45 -31.90
CA TYR A 561 -48.12 18.40 -32.81
C TYR A 561 -47.51 19.03 -34.07
N ALA A 562 -48.24 19.92 -34.74
CA ALA A 562 -47.75 20.60 -35.94
C ALA A 562 -46.52 21.48 -35.65
N ALA A 563 -46.53 22.21 -34.53
CA ALA A 563 -45.41 23.06 -34.11
C ALA A 563 -44.15 22.23 -33.80
N ALA A 564 -44.30 21.10 -33.07
CA ALA A 564 -43.19 20.20 -32.80
C ALA A 564 -42.64 19.55 -34.08
N ALA A 565 -43.52 19.14 -35.00
CA ALA A 565 -43.13 18.58 -36.30
C ALA A 565 -42.27 19.56 -37.12
N GLN A 566 -42.72 20.81 -37.23
CA GLN A 566 -42.00 21.84 -37.99
C GLN A 566 -40.63 22.17 -37.36
N LEU A 567 -40.59 22.38 -36.05
CA LEU A 567 -39.33 22.66 -35.33
C LEU A 567 -38.36 21.48 -35.39
N MET A 568 -38.86 20.25 -35.27
CA MET A 568 -38.02 19.05 -35.37
C MET A 568 -37.45 18.89 -36.78
N ALA A 569 -38.25 19.12 -37.83
CA ALA A 569 -37.77 19.08 -39.22
C ALA A 569 -36.66 20.11 -39.48
N GLN A 570 -36.78 21.31 -38.91
CA GLN A 570 -35.73 22.35 -39.03
C GLN A 570 -34.46 22.01 -38.25
N ARG A 571 -34.57 21.41 -37.06
CA ARG A 571 -33.43 21.17 -36.16
C ARG A 571 -32.74 19.82 -36.35
N ALA A 572 -33.44 18.80 -36.86
CA ALA A 572 -32.88 17.45 -37.01
C ALA A 572 -31.57 17.40 -37.83
N PRO A 573 -31.44 18.09 -38.98
CA PRO A 573 -30.18 18.11 -39.74
C PRO A 573 -29.04 18.80 -38.98
N LEU A 574 -29.34 19.76 -38.10
CA LEU A 574 -28.34 20.42 -37.26
C LEU A 574 -27.86 19.49 -36.16
N TYR A 575 -28.78 18.79 -35.48
CA TYR A 575 -28.43 17.78 -34.49
C TYR A 575 -27.58 16.65 -35.07
N GLN A 576 -27.97 16.11 -36.23
CA GLN A 576 -27.26 15.02 -36.89
C GLN A 576 -25.83 15.41 -37.28
N ARG A 577 -25.64 16.64 -37.80
CA ARG A 577 -24.29 17.15 -38.12
C ARG A 577 -23.45 17.41 -36.88
N ALA A 578 -24.07 17.82 -35.78
CA ALA A 578 -23.38 18.09 -34.52
C ALA A 578 -23.01 16.80 -33.76
N ALA A 579 -23.79 15.72 -33.89
CA ALA A 579 -23.62 14.51 -33.11
C ALA A 579 -22.30 13.78 -33.40
N ASP A 580 -21.63 13.32 -32.35
CA ASP A 580 -20.61 12.28 -32.48
C ASP A 580 -21.26 10.89 -32.47
N LEU A 581 -22.24 10.67 -31.59
CA LEU A 581 -22.99 9.43 -31.44
C LEU A 581 -24.49 9.69 -31.52
N THR A 582 -25.25 8.70 -32.00
CA THR A 582 -26.71 8.77 -32.06
C THR A 582 -27.31 7.55 -31.40
N VAL A 583 -28.24 7.76 -30.47
CA VAL A 583 -28.94 6.71 -29.74
C VAL A 583 -30.45 6.98 -29.76
N ALA A 584 -31.23 5.98 -30.19
CA ALA A 584 -32.68 6.05 -30.14
C ALA A 584 -33.20 5.66 -28.75
N THR A 585 -34.15 6.43 -28.22
CA THR A 585 -34.75 6.22 -26.89
C THR A 585 -36.15 5.62 -26.96
N GLU A 586 -36.64 5.34 -28.15
CA GLU A 586 -37.90 4.62 -28.37
C GLU A 586 -37.76 3.15 -27.96
N HIS A 587 -38.80 2.61 -27.33
CA HIS A 587 -38.90 1.23 -26.83
C HIS A 587 -37.73 0.76 -25.97
N ARG A 588 -37.06 1.69 -25.29
CA ARG A 588 -35.92 1.40 -24.41
C ARG A 588 -36.11 2.05 -23.06
N THR A 589 -35.68 1.37 -22.01
CA THR A 589 -35.58 1.99 -20.69
C THR A 589 -34.42 2.98 -20.65
N PRO A 590 -34.43 3.98 -19.75
CA PRO A 590 -33.30 4.88 -19.57
C PRO A 590 -31.96 4.16 -19.31
N GLU A 591 -31.98 3.03 -18.60
CA GLU A 591 -30.81 2.20 -18.29
C GLU A 591 -30.25 1.49 -19.54
N GLU A 592 -31.12 1.01 -20.42
CA GLU A 592 -30.74 0.45 -21.71
C GLU A 592 -30.09 1.51 -22.60
N VAL A 593 -30.65 2.72 -22.61
CA VAL A 593 -30.06 3.87 -23.32
C VAL A 593 -28.68 4.21 -22.76
N CYS A 594 -28.50 4.25 -21.43
CA CYS A 594 -27.19 4.47 -20.80
C CYS A 594 -26.17 3.38 -21.20
N SER A 595 -26.59 2.12 -21.20
CA SER A 595 -25.76 0.98 -21.59
C SER A 595 -25.28 1.09 -23.04
N LEU A 596 -26.17 1.47 -23.96
CA LEU A 596 -25.84 1.70 -25.37
C LEU A 596 -24.87 2.86 -25.54
N ILE A 597 -25.06 3.98 -24.85
CA ILE A 597 -24.14 5.12 -24.89
C ILE A 597 -22.74 4.70 -24.45
N MET A 598 -22.63 4.02 -23.31
CA MET A 598 -21.35 3.55 -22.78
C MET A 598 -20.65 2.56 -23.74
N ALA A 599 -21.40 1.63 -24.33
CA ALA A 599 -20.86 0.67 -25.30
C ALA A 599 -20.33 1.37 -26.56
N GLN A 600 -21.07 2.35 -27.10
CA GLN A 600 -20.63 3.10 -28.28
C GLN A 600 -19.41 4.00 -27.98
N LEU A 601 -19.35 4.62 -26.80
CA LEU A 601 -18.19 5.39 -26.35
C LEU A 601 -16.93 4.50 -26.25
N ALA A 602 -17.07 3.29 -25.69
CA ALA A 602 -15.99 2.33 -25.57
C ALA A 602 -15.47 1.87 -26.95
N ALA A 603 -16.38 1.54 -27.88
CA ALA A 603 -16.01 1.08 -29.22
C ALA A 603 -15.18 2.12 -30.00
N ARG A 604 -15.52 3.40 -29.90
CA ARG A 604 -14.80 4.48 -30.61
C ARG A 604 -13.49 4.91 -29.96
N ALA A 605 -13.35 4.72 -28.65
CA ALA A 605 -12.07 4.97 -27.96
C ALA A 605 -10.94 4.09 -28.53
N ASN A 606 -11.29 2.92 -29.08
CA ASN A 606 -10.35 1.98 -29.69
C ASN A 606 -10.05 2.27 -31.17
N GLN A 607 -10.92 3.01 -31.88
CA GLN A 607 -10.75 3.33 -33.31
C GLN A 607 -9.86 4.57 -33.56
N SER A 608 -9.68 5.43 -32.56
CA SER A 608 -8.83 6.63 -32.67
C SER A 608 -7.31 6.33 -32.53
N GLN A 609 -6.88 5.08 -32.69
CA GLN A 609 -5.49 4.62 -32.54
C GLN A 609 -4.94 3.82 -33.73
N ASP A 610 -5.73 3.62 -34.78
CA ASP A 610 -5.24 3.32 -36.13
C ASP A 610 -5.22 4.63 -36.94
#